data_AF-A0A3E0UHI1-F1
#
_entry.id   AF-A0A3E0UHI1-F1
#
_cell.length_a   1.000
_cell.length_b   1.000
_cell.length_c   1.000
_cell.angle_alpha   90.00
_cell.angle_beta   90.00
_cell.angle_gamma   90.00
#
_symmetry.space_group_name_H-M   'P 1'
#
loop_
_entity.id
_entity.type
_entity.pdbx_description
1 polymer ?
#
loop_
_entity_poly.entity_id
_entity_poly.type
_entity_poly.pdbx_seq_one_letter_code
_entity_poly.pdbx_strand_id
1 'polypeptide(L)'
;MDNFINEPLGAIHTFAAAVALVTGAVVLASTKGNARHKTLGYTYIVSMLLVNVTAIPITNMSGNIGLFHLFILLSLPTTLLAIYYPLSARFSSKLSSSNKDNWLMQHFAFTYWSYVGLIAAFIAEVMVRLPSIMLAADRRAAKDIALATNNSVIWAFAIMGVVMFVAELLFRVWHKRLTVA
;
A
#
# COMPACT_ATOMS: atom_id res chain seq x y z
N MET A 1 22.63 -3.37 16.25
CA MET A 1 21.89 -2.79 15.10
C MET A 1 21.86 -3.74 13.91
N ASP A 2 22.40 -4.94 14.08
CA ASP A 2 22.57 -5.93 13.01
C ASP A 2 21.28 -6.71 12.70
N ASN A 3 20.22 -6.58 13.51
CA ASN A 3 19.09 -7.52 13.42
C ASN A 3 17.97 -7.08 12.46
N PHE A 4 17.91 -5.83 11.98
CA PHE A 4 16.81 -5.41 11.11
C PHE A 4 16.96 -5.87 9.64
N ILE A 5 18.21 -6.08 9.19
CA ILE A 5 18.52 -6.61 7.85
C ILE A 5 18.85 -8.10 7.91
N ASN A 6 19.38 -8.61 9.04
CA ASN A 6 19.70 -10.03 9.22
C ASN A 6 18.49 -10.88 9.65
N GLU A 7 17.35 -10.29 10.03
CA GLU A 7 16.09 -11.00 10.20
C GLU A 7 15.46 -11.22 8.81
N PRO A 8 15.38 -12.48 8.32
CA PRO A 8 14.92 -12.79 6.96
C PRO A 8 13.56 -12.16 6.61
N LEU A 9 12.69 -11.99 7.61
CA LEU A 9 11.36 -11.42 7.45
C LEU A 9 11.37 -9.95 7.03
N GLY A 10 12.23 -9.11 7.62
CA GLY A 10 12.31 -7.68 7.29
C GLY A 10 12.84 -7.44 5.87
N ALA A 11 13.82 -8.25 5.45
CA ALA A 11 14.33 -8.23 4.09
C ALA A 11 13.27 -8.67 3.07
N ILE A 12 12.55 -9.77 3.36
CA ILE A 12 11.45 -10.25 2.51
C ILE A 12 10.34 -9.19 2.41
N HIS A 13 9.95 -8.56 3.53
CA HIS A 13 8.95 -7.49 3.55
C HIS A 13 9.36 -6.32 2.65
N THR A 14 10.59 -5.82 2.83
CA THR A 14 11.10 -4.67 2.08
C THR A 14 11.20 -4.97 0.59
N PHE A 15 11.70 -6.16 0.24
CA PHE A 15 11.76 -6.62 -1.15
C PHE A 15 10.37 -6.74 -1.77
N ALA A 16 9.43 -7.37 -1.05
CA ALA A 16 8.05 -7.51 -1.50
C ALA A 16 7.38 -6.14 -1.70
N ALA A 17 7.62 -5.18 -0.79
CA ALA A 17 7.11 -3.82 -0.90
C ALA A 17 7.68 -3.09 -2.12
N ALA A 18 8.98 -3.24 -2.39
CA ALA A 18 9.61 -2.66 -3.58
C ALA A 18 9.02 -3.24 -4.87
N VAL A 19 8.83 -4.57 -4.94
CA VAL A 19 8.19 -5.22 -6.08
C VAL A 19 6.74 -4.74 -6.24
N ALA A 20 5.98 -4.65 -5.14
CA ALA A 20 4.60 -4.15 -5.17
C ALA A 20 4.52 -2.69 -5.66
N LEU A 21 5.44 -1.82 -5.24
CA LEU A 21 5.48 -0.42 -5.67
C LEU A 21 5.69 -0.30 -7.19
N VAL A 22 6.66 -1.04 -7.73
CA VAL A 22 6.97 -1.02 -9.16
C VAL A 22 5.85 -1.65 -9.97
N THR A 23 5.43 -2.86 -9.60
CA THR A 23 4.40 -3.59 -10.36
C THR A 23 3.04 -2.89 -10.30
N GLY A 24 2.66 -2.30 -9.16
CA GLY A 24 1.42 -1.53 -9.01
C GLY A 24 1.39 -0.28 -9.91
N ALA A 25 2.49 0.47 -9.99
CA ALA A 25 2.62 1.61 -10.91
C ALA A 25 2.40 1.16 -12.36
N VAL A 26 3.11 0.09 -12.77
CA VAL A 26 3.03 -0.41 -14.14
C VAL A 26 1.63 -0.93 -14.45
N VAL A 27 0.97 -1.64 -13.53
CA VAL A 27 -0.39 -2.17 -13.71
C VAL A 27 -1.41 -1.05 -13.94
N LEU A 28 -1.33 0.03 -13.16
CA LEU A 28 -2.23 1.19 -13.29
C LEU A 28 -1.98 1.98 -14.58
N ALA A 29 -0.72 2.09 -15.02
CA ALA A 29 -0.34 2.78 -16.26
C ALA A 29 -0.59 1.94 -17.53
N SER A 30 -0.67 0.61 -17.40
CA SER A 30 -0.80 -0.29 -18.54
C SER A 30 -2.18 -0.28 -19.19
N THR A 31 -2.23 -0.69 -20.46
CA THR A 31 -3.49 -1.05 -21.13
C THR A 31 -4.13 -2.24 -20.43
N LYS A 32 -5.40 -2.09 -20.04
CA LYS A 32 -6.12 -3.02 -19.16
C LYS A 32 -6.57 -4.26 -19.94
N GLY A 33 -6.66 -5.40 -19.26
CA GLY A 33 -7.24 -6.64 -19.82
C GLY A 33 -6.32 -7.51 -20.70
N ASN A 34 -5.15 -7.01 -21.11
CA ASN A 34 -4.19 -7.82 -21.87
C ASN A 34 -3.44 -8.84 -20.99
N ALA A 35 -2.71 -9.77 -21.61
CA ALA A 35 -1.96 -10.80 -20.88
C ALA A 35 -0.91 -10.21 -19.92
N ARG A 36 -0.20 -9.15 -20.33
CA ARG A 36 0.81 -8.47 -19.50
C ARG A 36 0.20 -7.84 -18.24
N HIS A 37 -0.94 -7.18 -18.37
CA HIS A 37 -1.68 -6.58 -17.27
C HIS A 37 -2.12 -7.64 -16.26
N LYS A 38 -2.58 -8.81 -16.72
CA LYS A 38 -2.94 -9.93 -15.84
C LYS A 38 -1.72 -10.46 -15.08
N THR A 39 -0.62 -10.73 -15.78
CA THR A 39 0.62 -11.22 -15.14
C THR A 39 1.14 -10.24 -14.10
N LEU A 40 1.28 -8.95 -14.46
CA LEU A 40 1.77 -7.93 -13.54
C LEU A 40 0.78 -7.67 -12.39
N GLY A 41 -0.53 -7.76 -12.65
CA GLY A 41 -1.57 -7.65 -11.63
C GLY A 41 -1.49 -8.77 -10.60
N TYR A 42 -1.25 -10.01 -11.04
CA TYR A 42 -1.00 -11.13 -10.13
C TYR A 42 0.29 -10.94 -9.34
N THR A 43 1.37 -10.47 -9.97
CA THR A 43 2.62 -10.17 -9.26
C THR A 43 2.39 -9.12 -8.19
N TYR A 44 1.70 -8.01 -8.51
CA TYR A 44 1.35 -6.96 -7.56
C TYR A 44 0.55 -7.51 -6.37
N ILE A 45 -0.51 -8.28 -6.64
CA ILE A 45 -1.36 -8.87 -5.60
C ILE A 45 -0.56 -9.80 -4.68
N VAL A 46 0.24 -10.70 -5.24
CA VAL A 46 1.05 -11.64 -4.45
C VAL A 46 2.05 -10.88 -3.59
N SER A 47 2.73 -9.87 -4.16
CA SER A 47 3.64 -9.01 -3.42
C SER A 47 2.91 -8.25 -2.30
N MET A 48 1.73 -7.69 -2.55
CA MET A 48 0.94 -7.00 -1.53
C MET A 48 0.48 -7.92 -0.40
N LEU A 49 0.09 -9.15 -0.70
CA LEU A 49 -0.24 -10.13 0.34
C LEU A 49 0.99 -10.48 1.17
N LEU A 50 2.15 -10.67 0.53
CA LEU A 50 3.40 -10.95 1.22
C LEU A 50 3.82 -9.78 2.14
N VAL A 51 3.68 -8.53 1.68
CA VAL A 51 3.89 -7.33 2.50
C VAL A 51 2.98 -7.34 3.73
N ASN A 52 1.69 -7.58 3.55
CA ASN A 52 0.73 -7.58 4.66
C ASN A 52 0.99 -8.72 5.67
N VAL A 53 1.28 -9.93 5.19
CA VAL A 53 1.57 -11.09 6.06
C VAL A 53 2.87 -10.89 6.84
N THR A 54 3.91 -10.41 6.17
CA THR A 54 5.21 -10.15 6.83
C THR A 54 5.16 -8.96 7.77
N ALA A 55 4.25 -8.00 7.57
CA ALA A 55 4.08 -6.86 8.48
C ALA A 55 3.52 -7.24 9.85
N ILE A 56 2.73 -8.33 9.97
CA ILE A 56 2.11 -8.77 11.23
C ILE A 56 3.14 -9.05 12.34
N PRO A 57 4.21 -9.85 12.10
CA PRO A 57 5.23 -10.10 13.12
C PRO A 57 6.23 -8.95 13.30
N ILE A 58 6.28 -7.98 12.36
CA ILE A 58 7.24 -6.87 12.42
C ILE A 58 6.72 -5.83 13.42
N THR A 59 7.18 -5.94 14.67
CA THR A 59 6.89 -4.95 15.72
C THR A 59 7.79 -3.73 15.59
N ASN A 60 7.42 -2.64 16.28
CA ASN A 60 8.22 -1.42 16.28
C ASN A 60 9.54 -1.62 17.07
N MET A 61 10.44 -0.61 17.06
CA MET A 61 11.69 -0.65 17.82
C MET A 61 11.49 -0.78 19.35
N SER A 62 10.27 -0.63 19.86
CA SER A 62 9.90 -0.80 21.28
C SER A 62 9.27 -2.16 21.59
N GLY A 63 9.17 -3.08 20.61
CA GLY A 63 8.56 -4.41 20.77
C GLY A 63 7.02 -4.41 20.83
N ASN A 64 6.37 -3.26 20.65
CA ASN A 64 4.92 -3.12 20.70
C ASN A 64 4.29 -3.07 19.29
N ILE A 65 2.99 -3.35 19.22
CA ILE A 65 2.17 -3.15 18.03
C ILE A 65 2.18 -1.64 17.70
N GLY A 66 2.95 -1.27 16.68
CA GLY A 66 3.05 0.11 16.23
C GLY A 66 1.86 0.54 15.37
N LEU A 67 1.70 1.85 15.19
CA LEU A 67 0.68 2.48 14.32
C LEU A 67 0.66 1.89 12.90
N PHE A 68 1.79 1.38 12.41
CA PHE A 68 1.90 0.72 11.10
C PHE A 68 1.01 -0.52 10.94
N HIS A 69 0.61 -1.19 12.02
CA HIS A 69 -0.33 -2.31 11.93
C HIS A 69 -1.73 -1.85 11.51
N LEU A 70 -2.10 -0.59 11.75
CA LEU A 70 -3.34 -0.02 11.25
C LEU A 70 -3.36 0.03 9.71
N PHE A 71 -2.20 0.15 9.07
CA PHE A 71 -2.12 0.10 7.61
C PHE A 71 -2.45 -1.28 7.04
N ILE A 72 -2.20 -2.36 7.79
CA ILE A 72 -2.61 -3.71 7.41
C ILE A 72 -4.14 -3.79 7.36
N LEU A 73 -4.83 -3.22 8.37
CA LEU A 73 -6.29 -3.22 8.44
C LEU A 73 -6.96 -2.48 7.28
N LEU A 74 -6.27 -1.53 6.65
CA LEU A 74 -6.75 -0.82 5.46
C LEU A 74 -6.30 -1.51 4.16
N SER A 75 -5.05 -1.98 4.10
CA SER A 75 -4.43 -2.56 2.90
C SER A 75 -4.94 -3.97 2.58
N LEU A 76 -5.14 -4.83 3.60
CA LEU A 76 -5.63 -6.19 3.36
C LEU A 76 -7.03 -6.19 2.74
N PRO A 77 -8.05 -5.53 3.32
CA PRO A 77 -9.39 -5.55 2.75
C PRO A 77 -9.44 -4.95 1.35
N THR A 78 -8.75 -3.84 1.10
CA THR A 78 -8.71 -3.22 -0.24
C THR A 78 -8.07 -4.14 -1.28
N THR A 79 -6.99 -4.83 -0.92
CA THR A 79 -6.33 -5.81 -1.80
C THR A 79 -7.19 -7.05 -2.04
N LEU A 80 -7.87 -7.57 -1.01
CA LEU A 80 -8.78 -8.69 -1.14
C LEU A 80 -10.01 -8.34 -2.00
N LEU A 81 -10.57 -7.14 -1.81
CA LEU A 81 -11.69 -6.65 -2.62
C LEU A 81 -11.29 -6.48 -4.09
N ALA A 82 -10.08 -5.99 -4.37
CA ALA A 82 -9.55 -5.90 -5.73
C ALA A 82 -9.53 -7.27 -6.46
N ILE A 83 -9.31 -8.37 -5.73
CA ILE A 83 -9.34 -9.75 -6.26
C ILE A 83 -10.78 -10.29 -6.31
N TYR A 84 -11.61 -9.95 -5.34
CA TYR A 84 -12.97 -10.45 -5.19
C TYR A 84 -13.87 -10.07 -6.37
N TYR A 85 -13.80 -8.83 -6.87
CA TYR A 85 -14.65 -8.38 -7.98
C TYR A 85 -14.42 -9.14 -9.31
N PRO A 86 -13.19 -9.33 -9.81
CA PRO A 86 -12.98 -10.12 -11.02
C PRO A 86 -13.30 -11.61 -10.82
N LEU A 87 -13.09 -12.17 -9.62
CA LEU A 87 -13.48 -13.56 -9.33
C LEU A 87 -14.99 -13.74 -9.28
N SER A 88 -15.70 -12.90 -8.54
CA SER A 88 -17.16 -12.93 -8.45
C SER A 88 -17.81 -12.68 -9.81
N ALA A 89 -17.28 -11.79 -10.65
CA ALA A 89 -17.74 -11.64 -12.04
C ALA A 89 -17.57 -12.92 -12.86
N ARG A 90 -16.50 -13.69 -12.62
CA ARG A 90 -16.21 -14.95 -13.32
C ARG A 90 -17.08 -16.11 -12.83
N PHE A 91 -17.38 -16.18 -11.53
CA PHE A 91 -18.26 -17.21 -10.94
C PHE A 91 -19.75 -16.90 -11.10
N SER A 92 -20.13 -15.62 -11.08
CA SER A 92 -21.50 -15.15 -11.31
C SER A 92 -21.91 -15.11 -12.78
N SER A 93 -21.04 -15.55 -13.71
CA SER A 93 -21.44 -15.74 -15.11
C SER A 93 -22.62 -16.72 -15.28
N LYS A 94 -22.98 -17.45 -14.21
CA LYS A 94 -24.11 -18.39 -14.14
C LYS A 94 -25.35 -17.85 -13.42
N LEU A 95 -25.30 -16.69 -12.74
CA LEU A 95 -26.43 -16.17 -11.96
C LEU A 95 -26.64 -14.65 -12.19
N SER A 96 -27.66 -14.37 -13.00
CA SER A 96 -28.41 -13.10 -13.12
C SER A 96 -27.70 -11.86 -13.73
N SER A 97 -28.36 -11.33 -14.75
CA SER A 97 -27.90 -10.34 -15.74
C SER A 97 -28.06 -8.87 -15.32
N SER A 98 -28.34 -8.57 -14.05
CA SER A 98 -28.84 -7.23 -13.65
C SER A 98 -27.79 -6.31 -13.00
N ASN A 99 -26.67 -6.83 -12.49
CA ASN A 99 -25.64 -6.03 -11.78
C ASN A 99 -24.23 -6.15 -12.39
N LYS A 100 -24.16 -6.44 -13.70
CA LYS A 100 -22.93 -6.79 -14.43
C LYS A 100 -22.00 -5.60 -14.71
N ASP A 101 -22.45 -4.36 -14.53
CA ASP A 101 -21.81 -3.24 -15.24
C ASP A 101 -20.78 -2.46 -14.43
N ASN A 102 -20.58 -2.78 -13.14
CA ASN A 102 -19.65 -1.99 -12.31
C ASN A 102 -18.46 -2.79 -11.74
N TRP A 103 -18.32 -4.09 -12.02
CA TRP A 103 -17.21 -4.89 -11.46
C TRP A 103 -15.84 -4.38 -11.93
N LEU A 104 -15.73 -3.90 -13.17
CA LEU A 104 -14.47 -3.41 -13.73
C LEU A 104 -14.05 -2.10 -13.06
N MET A 105 -15.02 -1.20 -12.83
CA MET A 105 -14.79 0.05 -12.10
C MET A 105 -14.47 -0.23 -10.62
N GLN A 106 -15.17 -1.18 -9.98
CA GLN A 106 -14.90 -1.59 -8.61
C GLN A 106 -13.49 -2.19 -8.50
N HIS A 107 -13.13 -3.13 -9.38
CA HIS A 107 -11.78 -3.68 -9.47
C HIS A 107 -10.74 -2.56 -9.61
N PHE A 108 -10.94 -1.64 -10.56
CA PHE A 108 -10.04 -0.50 -10.76
C PHE A 108 -9.93 0.38 -9.50
N ALA A 109 -11.06 0.72 -8.87
CA ALA A 109 -11.09 1.55 -7.67
C ALA A 109 -10.35 0.89 -6.51
N PHE A 110 -10.60 -0.38 -6.23
CA PHE A 110 -9.91 -1.08 -5.13
C PHE A 110 -8.42 -1.30 -5.42
N THR A 111 -8.03 -1.59 -6.67
CA THR A 111 -6.61 -1.65 -7.05
C THR A 111 -5.93 -0.28 -6.90
N TYR A 112 -6.60 0.79 -7.30
CA TYR A 112 -6.10 2.16 -7.16
C TYR A 112 -5.90 2.54 -5.69
N TRP A 113 -6.93 2.35 -4.85
CA TRP A 113 -6.86 2.67 -3.42
C TRP A 113 -5.86 1.81 -2.65
N SER A 114 -5.75 0.52 -3.00
CA SER A 114 -4.70 -0.37 -2.47
C SER A 114 -3.30 0.19 -2.78
N TYR A 115 -3.08 0.66 -4.01
CA TYR A 115 -1.79 1.21 -4.44
C TYR A 115 -1.47 2.57 -3.80
N VAL A 116 -2.46 3.46 -3.70
CA VAL A 116 -2.30 4.75 -2.99
C VAL A 116 -1.96 4.51 -1.51
N GLY A 117 -2.63 3.54 -0.88
CA GLY A 117 -2.32 3.11 0.49
C GLY A 117 -0.88 2.60 0.64
N LEU A 118 -0.37 1.84 -0.34
CA LEU A 118 1.03 1.40 -0.36
C LEU A 118 2.02 2.58 -0.43
N ILE A 119 1.76 3.58 -1.27
CA ILE A 119 2.58 4.80 -1.36
C ILE A 119 2.55 5.56 -0.03
N ALA A 120 1.36 5.73 0.56
CA ALA A 120 1.20 6.41 1.84
C ALA A 120 1.98 5.70 2.96
N ALA A 121 1.90 4.37 3.03
CA ALA A 121 2.64 3.57 4.00
C ALA A 121 4.17 3.69 3.79
N PHE A 122 4.64 3.66 2.54
CA PHE A 122 6.05 3.85 2.22
C PHE A 122 6.57 5.23 2.67
N ILE A 123 5.84 6.30 2.37
CA ILE A 123 6.21 7.66 2.80
C ILE A 123 6.25 7.75 4.33
N ALA A 124 5.23 7.21 5.02
CA ALA A 124 5.17 7.23 6.48
C ALA A 124 6.36 6.46 7.10
N GLU A 125 6.69 5.29 6.57
CA GLU A 125 7.82 4.47 7.01
C GLU A 125 9.16 5.22 6.82
N VAL A 126 9.38 5.80 5.64
CA VAL A 126 10.59 6.59 5.34
C VAL A 126 10.73 7.79 6.29
N MET A 127 9.64 8.52 6.55
CA MET A 127 9.66 9.72 7.39
C MET A 127 9.88 9.43 8.87
N VAL A 128 9.30 8.34 9.40
CA VAL A 128 9.42 8.01 10.83
C VAL A 128 10.70 7.23 11.10
N ARG A 129 11.15 6.39 10.15
CA ARG A 129 12.26 5.46 10.39
C ARG A 129 13.64 5.97 9.93
N LEU A 130 13.73 6.80 8.88
CA LEU A 130 15.05 7.35 8.49
C LEU A 130 15.67 8.27 9.56
N PRO A 131 14.94 9.25 10.13
CA PRO A 131 15.53 10.13 11.15
C PRO A 131 15.96 9.36 12.39
N SER A 132 15.18 8.36 12.82
CA SER A 132 15.53 7.54 13.99
C SER A 132 16.79 6.70 13.77
N ILE A 133 17.01 6.18 12.56
CA ILE A 133 18.26 5.48 12.21
C ILE A 133 19.45 6.44 12.19
N MET A 134 19.31 7.62 11.57
CA MET A 134 20.41 8.59 11.46
C MET A 134 20.78 9.21 12.81
N LEU A 135 19.80 9.48 13.68
CA LEU A 135 20.03 10.05 15.01
C LEU A 135 20.56 9.02 16.01
N ALA A 136 20.19 7.74 15.90
CA ALA A 136 20.70 6.68 16.77
C ALA A 136 22.21 6.39 16.55
N ALA A 137 22.78 6.85 15.43
CA ALA A 137 24.21 6.81 15.20
C ALA A 137 25.00 7.86 16.03
N ASP A 138 24.32 8.86 16.62
CA ASP A 138 24.93 9.92 17.43
C ASP A 138 24.55 9.78 18.93
N ARG A 139 25.56 9.69 19.82
CA ARG A 139 25.37 9.34 21.24
C ARG A 139 24.76 10.45 22.11
N ARG A 140 24.60 11.68 21.63
CA ARG A 140 24.01 12.81 22.40
C ARG A 140 22.48 12.94 22.24
N ALA A 141 21.85 12.08 21.45
CA ALA A 141 20.61 12.41 20.74
C ALA A 141 19.27 12.10 21.45
N ALA A 142 19.21 11.67 22.72
CA ALA A 142 17.93 11.18 23.29
C ALA A 142 16.77 12.22 23.29
N LYS A 143 17.09 13.50 23.58
CA LYS A 143 16.09 14.59 23.60
C LYS A 143 15.76 15.10 22.19
N ASP A 144 16.76 15.13 21.31
CA ASP A 144 16.62 15.50 19.91
C ASP A 144 15.85 14.43 19.12
N ILE A 145 16.00 13.15 19.46
CA ILE A 145 15.24 12.02 18.92
C ILE A 145 13.76 12.16 19.26
N ALA A 146 13.41 12.47 20.52
CA ALA A 146 12.01 12.61 20.91
C ALA A 146 11.32 13.78 20.17
N LEU A 147 12.02 14.91 20.03
CA LEU A 147 11.49 16.09 19.32
C LEU A 147 11.41 15.85 17.81
N ALA A 148 12.44 15.25 17.21
CA ALA A 148 12.47 14.88 15.80
C ALA A 148 11.41 13.84 15.44
N THR A 149 11.19 12.85 16.31
CA THR A 149 10.18 11.80 16.11
C THR A 149 8.77 12.40 16.12
N ASN A 150 8.44 13.23 17.10
CA ASN A 150 7.12 13.89 17.15
C ASN A 150 6.86 14.78 15.92
N ASN A 151 7.86 15.57 15.51
CA ASN A 151 7.74 16.38 14.30
C ASN A 151 7.60 15.51 13.04
N SER A 152 8.38 14.43 12.91
CA SER A 152 8.30 13.53 11.75
C SER A 152 6.95 12.85 11.61
N VAL A 153 6.30 12.51 12.74
CA VAL A 153 4.96 11.91 12.73
C VAL A 153 3.93 12.93 12.24
N ILE A 154 3.98 14.16 12.73
CA ILE A 154 3.07 15.24 12.28
C ILE A 154 3.25 15.50 10.78
N TRP A 155 4.49 15.60 10.30
CA TRP A 155 4.77 15.78 8.87
C TRP A 155 4.37 14.57 8.03
N ALA A 156 4.53 13.34 8.53
CA ALA A 156 4.06 12.14 7.84
C ALA A 156 2.54 12.15 7.66
N PHE A 157 1.77 12.51 8.69
CA PHE A 157 0.31 12.66 8.57
C PHE A 157 -0.09 13.80 7.63
N ALA A 158 0.62 14.93 7.65
CA ALA A 158 0.36 16.04 6.74
C ALA A 158 0.60 15.64 5.27
N ILE A 159 1.75 15.03 4.97
CA ILE A 159 2.09 14.56 3.62
C ILE A 159 1.12 13.46 3.17
N MET A 160 0.79 12.52 4.05
CA MET A 160 -0.21 11.49 3.77
C MET A 160 -1.57 12.12 3.44
N GLY A 161 -2.00 13.14 4.19
CA GLY A 161 -3.21 13.90 3.89
C GLY A 161 -3.18 14.53 2.50
N VAL A 162 -2.06 15.13 2.12
CA VAL A 162 -1.86 15.71 0.77
C VAL A 162 -1.91 14.62 -0.31
N VAL A 163 -1.21 13.49 -0.11
CA VAL A 163 -1.20 12.35 -1.05
C VAL A 163 -2.62 11.81 -1.24
N MET A 164 -3.35 11.61 -0.15
CA MET A 164 -4.74 11.11 -0.18
C MET A 164 -5.66 12.11 -0.88
N PHE A 165 -5.51 13.41 -0.63
CA PHE A 165 -6.30 14.45 -1.27
C PHE A 165 -6.03 14.53 -2.78
N VAL A 166 -4.76 14.51 -3.19
CA VAL A 166 -4.38 14.48 -4.61
C VAL A 166 -4.89 13.21 -5.28
N ALA A 167 -4.75 12.06 -4.62
CA ALA A 167 -5.26 10.79 -5.13
C ALA A 167 -6.78 10.81 -5.31
N GLU A 168 -7.52 11.41 -4.38
CA GLU A 168 -8.98 11.58 -4.47
C GLU A 168 -9.37 12.49 -5.64
N LEU A 169 -8.66 13.61 -5.84
CA LEU A 169 -8.90 14.51 -6.97
C LEU A 169 -8.67 13.79 -8.31
N LEU A 170 -7.57 13.05 -8.43
CA LEU A 170 -7.27 12.25 -9.63
C LEU A 170 -8.34 11.18 -9.86
N PHE A 171 -8.76 10.48 -8.80
CA PHE A 171 -9.80 9.47 -8.87
C PHE A 171 -11.12 10.06 -9.36
N ARG A 172 -11.54 11.23 -8.84
CA ARG A 172 -12.76 11.92 -9.28
C ARG A 172 -12.70 12.34 -10.75
N VAL A 173 -11.55 12.83 -11.21
CA VAL A 173 -11.35 13.19 -12.63
C VAL A 173 -11.48 11.96 -13.51
N TRP A 174 -10.87 10.83 -13.13
CA TRP A 174 -10.91 9.59 -13.90
C TRP A 174 -12.30 8.95 -13.88
N HIS A 175 -12.96 8.94 -12.72
CA HIS A 175 -14.31 8.42 -12.58
C HIS A 175 -15.29 9.18 -13.50
N LYS A 176 -15.24 10.52 -13.51
CA LYS A 176 -16.08 11.34 -14.40
C LYS A 176 -15.85 11.02 -15.88
N ARG A 177 -14.59 10.80 -16.30
CA ARG A 177 -14.27 10.45 -17.70
C ARG A 177 -14.81 9.08 -18.09
N LEU A 178 -14.79 8.12 -17.16
CA LEU A 178 -15.27 6.76 -17.38
C LEU A 178 -16.81 6.63 -17.35
N THR A 179 -17.52 7.57 -16.72
CA THR A 179 -18.99 7.60 -16.72
C THR A 179 -19.60 8.34 -17.91
N VAL A 180 -18.79 9.11 -18.65
CA VAL A 180 -19.23 9.95 -19.78
C VAL A 180 -18.83 9.34 -21.14
N ALA A 181 -17.96 8.32 -21.15
CA ALA A 181 -17.53 7.56 -22.32
C ALA A 181 -18.35 6.26 -22.45
#